data_AF-A0A967KQD2-F1
#
_entry.id   AF-A0A967KQD2-F1
#
_cell.length_a   1.000
_cell.length_b   1.000
_cell.length_c   1.000
_cell.angle_alpha   90.00
_cell.angle_beta   90.00
_cell.angle_gamma   90.00
#
_symmetry.space_group_name_H-M   'P 1'
#
loop_
_entity.id
_entity.type
_entity.pdbx_description
1 polymer ?
#
loop_
_entity_poly.entity_id
_entity_poly.type
_entity_poly.pdbx_seq_one_letter_code
_entity_poly.pdbx_strand_id
1 'polypeptide(L)'
;MRENKPVVLGLIRNKGWKNPTKNHQVLVTQFREESTQIQIEVYDPNHPNRNPSPMIIINKPHADHDFSIEQSTGENLRGFFVIDYKPKLPPTE
;
A
#
# COMPACT_ATOMS: atom_id res chain seq x y z
N MET A 1 -11.03 0.72 4.43
CA MET A 1 -12.10 -0.23 4.05
C MET A 1 -13.04 0.43 3.07
N ARG A 2 -13.60 -0.33 2.13
CA ARG A 2 -14.64 0.16 1.20
C ARG A 2 -15.86 -0.73 1.40
N GLU A 3 -17.00 -0.16 1.75
CA GLU A 3 -18.25 -0.92 2.00
C GLU A 3 -18.04 -2.08 3.01
N ASN A 4 -17.29 -1.83 4.10
CA ASN A 4 -16.92 -2.82 5.11
C ASN A 4 -16.10 -4.03 4.60
N LYS A 5 -15.53 -3.94 3.39
CA LYS A 5 -14.62 -4.94 2.84
C LYS A 5 -13.18 -4.45 2.92
N PRO A 6 -12.22 -5.37 3.16
CA PRO A 6 -10.81 -5.02 3.10
C PRO A 6 -10.45 -4.67 1.65
N VAL A 7 -9.55 -3.71 1.50
CA VAL A 7 -9.17 -3.18 0.19
C VAL A 7 -7.78 -3.71 -0.15
N VAL A 8 -7.64 -4.34 -1.32
CA VAL A 8 -6.32 -4.77 -1.81
C VAL A 8 -5.72 -3.61 -2.62
N LEU A 9 -4.47 -3.27 -2.31
CA LEU A 9 -3.70 -2.28 -3.06
C LEU A 9 -2.62 -2.99 -3.87
N GLY A 10 -2.48 -2.57 -5.14
CA GLY A 10 -1.30 -2.85 -5.94
C GLY A 10 -0.29 -1.72 -5.79
N LEU A 11 0.88 -2.00 -5.21
CA LEU A 11 1.95 -1.04 -4.98
C LEU A 11 2.88 -0.96 -6.19
N ILE A 12 3.17 0.26 -6.64
CA ILE A 12 4.11 0.54 -7.73
C ILE A 12 5.46 0.89 -7.09
N ARG A 13 6.42 -0.03 -7.12
CA ARG A 13 7.73 0.16 -6.47
C ARG A 13 8.70 0.95 -7.36
N ASN A 14 9.57 1.76 -6.76
CA ASN A 14 10.51 2.61 -7.49
C ASN A 14 11.72 1.85 -8.11
N LYS A 15 11.87 0.54 -7.85
CA LYS A 15 12.93 -0.32 -8.42
C LYS A 15 12.68 -0.68 -9.90
N GLY A 16 12.65 0.36 -10.73
CA GLY A 16 13.26 0.33 -12.07
C GLY A 16 12.29 0.25 -13.23
N TRP A 17 12.41 1.22 -14.14
CA TRP A 17 12.09 1.05 -15.58
C TRP A 17 12.59 -0.28 -16.17
N LYS A 18 13.59 -0.93 -15.55
CA LYS A 18 14.12 -2.24 -15.94
C LYS A 18 13.23 -3.44 -15.58
N ASN A 19 12.32 -3.33 -14.60
CA ASN A 19 11.40 -4.41 -14.28
C ASN A 19 10.11 -3.89 -13.61
N PRO A 20 9.15 -3.40 -14.41
CA PRO A 20 7.86 -2.89 -13.92
C PRO A 20 6.96 -3.98 -13.30
N THR A 21 7.40 -5.25 -13.28
CA THR A 21 6.61 -6.38 -12.75
C THR A 21 6.83 -6.64 -11.26
N LYS A 22 7.74 -5.92 -10.59
CA LYS A 22 7.91 -5.99 -9.12
C LYS A 22 6.81 -5.21 -8.37
N ASN A 23 5.59 -5.26 -8.87
CA ASN A 23 4.42 -4.77 -8.17
C ASN A 23 4.12 -5.71 -7.02
N HIS A 24 3.72 -5.14 -5.88
CA HIS A 24 3.46 -5.90 -4.67
C HIS A 24 2.03 -5.67 -4.21
N GLN A 25 1.35 -6.71 -3.75
CA GLN A 25 -0.02 -6.59 -3.26
C GLN A 25 -0.03 -6.59 -1.74
N VAL A 26 -0.79 -5.66 -1.17
CA VAL A 26 -0.98 -5.53 0.27
C VAL A 26 -2.46 -5.34 0.59
N LEU A 27 -2.87 -5.70 1.80
CA LEU A 27 -4.24 -5.59 2.27
C LEU A 27 -4.37 -4.43 3.25
N VAL A 28 -5.24 -3.46 2.97
CA VAL A 28 -5.48 -2.34 3.89
C VAL A 28 -6.30 -2.79 5.09
N THR A 29 -5.76 -2.61 6.28
CA THR A 29 -6.44 -2.87 7.55
C THR A 29 -7.06 -1.59 8.12
N GLN A 30 -6.34 -0.47 8.04
CA GLN A 30 -6.77 0.81 8.58
C GLN A 30 -6.22 1.98 7.76
N PHE A 31 -6.86 3.15 7.85
CA PHE A 31 -6.26 4.40 7.40
C PHE A 31 -6.59 5.52 8.38
N ARG A 32 -5.71 6.52 8.42
CA ARG A 32 -5.90 7.79 9.12
C ARG A 32 -5.46 8.92 8.19
N GLU A 33 -6.26 9.97 8.15
CA GLU A 33 -5.94 11.19 7.43
C GLU A 33 -5.72 12.32 8.43
N GLU A 34 -4.61 13.02 8.27
CA GLU A 34 -4.21 14.20 9.02
C GLU A 34 -4.09 15.40 8.06
N SER A 35 -3.84 16.60 8.59
CA SER A 35 -3.75 17.82 7.78
C SER A 35 -2.62 17.76 6.74
N THR A 36 -1.49 17.13 7.08
CA THR A 36 -0.27 17.08 6.26
C THR A 36 0.02 15.68 5.71
N GLN A 37 -0.65 14.64 6.19
CA GLN A 37 -0.30 13.26 5.89
C GLN A 37 -1.51 12.34 5.81
N ILE A 38 -1.41 11.27 5.03
CA ILE A 38 -2.30 10.11 5.08
C ILE A 38 -1.46 8.90 5.45
N GLN A 39 -1.90 8.16 6.45
CA GLN A 39 -1.28 6.91 6.89
C GLN A 39 -2.23 5.76 6.61
N ILE A 40 -1.75 4.73 5.92
CA ILE A 40 -2.52 3.53 5.59
C ILE A 40 -1.79 2.34 6.20
N GLU A 41 -2.40 1.70 7.18
CA GLU A 41 -1.90 0.45 7.74
C GLU A 41 -2.24 -0.70 6.79
N VAL A 42 -1.25 -1.56 6.53
CA VAL A 42 -1.41 -2.68 5.61
C VAL A 42 -0.84 -3.97 6.18
N TYR A 43 -1.52 -5.08 5.90
CA TYR A 43 -0.92 -6.40 5.98
C TYR A 43 -0.12 -6.65 4.70
N ASP A 44 1.17 -6.93 4.89
CA ASP A 44 2.12 -7.25 3.83
C ASP A 44 2.52 -8.74 3.95
N PRO A 45 2.18 -9.59 2.98
CA PRO A 45 2.55 -11.01 3.01
C PRO A 45 4.06 -11.28 3.05
N ASN A 46 4.91 -10.34 2.62
CA ASN A 46 6.37 -10.44 2.73
C ASN A 46 6.88 -10.16 4.15
N HIS A 47 6.02 -9.62 5.02
CA HIS A 47 6.32 -9.27 6.39
C HIS A 47 5.21 -9.73 7.35
N PRO A 48 4.84 -11.01 7.36
CA PRO A 48 3.59 -11.49 7.98
C PRO A 48 3.53 -11.32 9.50
N ASN A 49 4.69 -11.30 10.17
CA ASN A 49 4.80 -11.22 11.64
C ASN A 49 5.39 -9.88 12.12
N ARG A 50 5.42 -8.85 11.26
CA ARG A 50 6.05 -7.58 11.61
C ARG A 50 5.15 -6.79 12.58
N ASN A 51 5.74 -6.33 13.68
CA ASN A 51 5.10 -5.47 14.66
C ASN A 51 6.00 -4.24 14.91
N PRO A 52 5.55 -3.00 14.65
CA PRO A 52 4.22 -2.64 14.13
C PRO A 52 3.99 -3.13 12.70
N SER A 53 2.71 -3.26 12.31
CA SER A 53 2.32 -3.55 10.93
C SER A 53 2.96 -2.55 9.96
N PRO A 54 3.30 -2.96 8.72
CA PRO A 54 3.71 -2.04 7.67
C PRO A 54 2.70 -0.93 7.42
N MET A 55 3.19 0.25 7.05
CA MET A 55 2.37 1.42 6.76
C MET A 55 2.79 2.02 5.42
N ILE A 56 1.81 2.52 4.66
CA ILE A 56 2.03 3.42 3.54
C ILE A 56 1.80 4.83 4.04
N ILE A 57 2.79 5.67 3.87
CA ILE A 57 2.79 7.07 4.27
C ILE A 57 2.69 7.91 2.99
N ILE A 58 1.69 8.79 2.94
CA ILE A 58 1.52 9.76 1.86
C ILE A 58 1.65 11.15 2.49
N ASN A 59 2.74 11.85 2.17
CA ASN A 59 2.92 13.23 2.60
C ASN A 59 2.24 14.16 1.58
N LYS A 60 1.31 14.98 2.06
CA LYS A 60 0.58 15.95 1.24
C LYS A 60 1.53 17.10 0.87
N PRO A 61 1.44 17.65 -0.36
CA PRO A 61 2.25 18.78 -0.74
C PRO A 61 1.96 19.99 0.17
N HIS A 62 3.01 20.66 0.60
CA HIS A 62 2.97 21.90 1.39
C HIS A 62 4.04 22.86 0.87
N ALA A 63 4.04 24.12 1.33
CA ALA A 63 4.93 25.18 0.84
C ALA A 63 6.42 24.79 0.71
N ASP A 64 6.92 23.91 1.59
CA ASP A 64 8.33 23.49 1.64
C ASP A 64 8.57 22.01 1.27
N HIS A 65 7.52 21.26 0.91
CA HIS A 65 7.62 19.82 0.65
C HIS A 65 6.75 19.36 -0.51
N ASP A 66 7.39 18.64 -1.44
CA ASP A 66 6.70 17.96 -2.54
C ASP A 66 5.91 16.74 -2.04
N PHE A 67 4.92 16.33 -2.85
CA PHE A 67 4.22 15.07 -2.67
C PHE A 67 5.21 13.90 -2.61
N SER A 68 5.08 13.05 -1.59
CA SER A 68 5.88 11.83 -1.47
C SER A 68 5.06 10.67 -0.94
N ILE A 69 5.46 9.46 -1.32
CA ILE A 69 4.84 8.22 -0.88
C ILE A 69 5.91 7.17 -0.57
N GLU A 70 5.81 6.57 0.61
CA GLU A 70 6.78 5.60 1.11
C GLU A 70 6.11 4.49 1.91
N GLN A 71 6.78 3.33 1.98
CA GLN A 71 6.42 2.25 2.89
C GLN A 71 7.32 2.34 4.13
N SER A 72 6.77 2.20 5.33
CA SER A 72 7.53 2.25 6.61
C SER A 72 8.61 1.16 6.73
N THR A 73 8.61 0.21 5.82
CA THR A 73 9.62 -0.83 5.64
C THR A 73 10.89 -0.33 4.93
N GLY A 74 10.87 0.90 4.39
CA GLY A 74 12.00 1.58 3.74
C GLY A 74 11.92 1.57 2.20
N GLU A 75 10.90 0.95 1.61
CA GLU A 75 10.70 0.95 0.17
C GLU A 75 10.06 2.25 -0.34
N ASN A 76 10.74 2.92 -1.26
CA ASN A 76 10.17 4.00 -2.05
C ASN A 76 9.09 3.49 -3.01
N LEU A 77 7.94 4.14 -2.97
CA LEU A 77 6.80 3.88 -3.84
C LEU A 77 6.67 5.00 -4.88
N ARG A 78 6.11 4.68 -6.04
CA ARG A 78 5.64 5.69 -7.03
C ARG A 78 4.16 5.99 -6.86
N GLY A 79 3.43 5.10 -6.20
CA GLY A 79 1.99 5.18 -6.03
C GLY A 79 1.40 3.79 -5.78
N PHE A 80 0.08 3.73 -5.76
CA PHE A 80 -0.70 2.50 -5.71
C PHE A 80 -2.02 2.67 -6.46
N PHE A 81 -2.67 1.55 -6.75
CA PHE A 81 -4.05 1.53 -7.24
C PHE A 81 -4.87 0.50 -6.44
N VAL A 82 -6.18 0.74 -6.35
CA VAL A 82 -7.11 -0.20 -5.74
C VAL A 82 -7.35 -1.36 -6.70
N ILE A 83 -7.19 -2.58 -6.21
CA ILE A 83 -7.57 -3.80 -6.94
C ILE A 83 -9.01 -4.14 -6.56
N ASP A 84 -9.89 -4.26 -7.56
CA ASP A 84 -11.26 -4.78 -7.38
C ASP A 84 -11.20 -6.30 -7.17
N TYR A 85 -10.69 -6.71 -6.01
CA TYR A 85 -10.49 -8.11 -5.67
C TYR A 85 -11.85 -8.78 -5.44
N LYS A 86 -12.13 -9.77 -6.28
CA LYS A 86 -13.28 -10.68 -6.14
C LYS A 86 -12.75 -12.02 -5.64
N PRO A 87 -13.05 -12.42 -4.39
CA PRO A 87 -12.67 -13.73 -3.88
C PRO A 87 -13.12 -14.80 -4.86
N LYS A 88 -12.20 -15.68 -5.24
CA LYS A 88 -12.51 -16.89 -6.01
C LYS A 88 -12.26 -18.07 -5.10
N LEU A 89 -13.18 -19.04 -5.12
CA LEU A 89 -12.90 -20.34 -4.53
C LEU A 89 -11.70 -20.95 -5.28
N PRO A 90 -10.79 -21.64 -4.58
CA PRO A 90 -9.78 -22.43 -5.25
C PRO A 90 -10.46 -23.47 -6.15
N PRO A 91 -9.85 -23.85 -7.28
CA PRO A 91 -10.36 -24.95 -8.09
C PRO A 91 -10.55 -26.19 -7.20
N THR A 92 -11.73 -26.80 -7.25
CA THR A 92 -11.91 -28.17 -6.79
C THR A 92 -11.26 -29.10 -7.80
N GLU A 93 -10.38 -29.97 -7.33
CA GLU A 93 -9.83 -31.10 -8.11
C GLU A 93 -10.94 -32.08 -8.53
#